data_AF-A0A832GW90-F1
#
_entry.id   AF-A0A832GW90-F1
#
_cell.length_a   1.000
_cell.length_b   1.000
_cell.length_c   1.000
_cell.angle_alpha   90.00
_cell.angle_beta   90.00
_cell.angle_gamma   90.00
#
_symmetry.space_group_name_H-M   'P 1'
#
loop_
_entity.id
_entity.type
_entity.pdbx_description
1 polymer ?
#
loop_
_entity_poly.entity_id
_entity_poly.type
_entity_poly.pdbx_seq_one_letter_code
_entity_poly.pdbx_strand_id
1 'polypeptide(L)'
;MAGRGWIEESLWILGHLVNVEEHACEAGLLDVAAHAREERRAFQDAWWSSVGLDEEFYRRNWCLFKHLASLTVHAEELAAWGEAPPELRDAARSVAVAAKQLLWLLLELGRKGRLETVAAGVAGGAEGG
;
A
#
# COMPACT_ATOMS: atom_id res chain seq x y z
N MET A 1 -16.58 12.82 2.20
CA MET A 1 -16.65 11.86 3.32
C MET A 1 -15.27 11.84 3.96
N ALA A 2 -15.16 12.21 5.23
CA ALA A 2 -14.00 11.85 6.03
C ALA A 2 -14.20 10.38 6.41
N GLY A 3 -13.31 9.52 5.96
CA GLY A 3 -13.46 8.07 6.06
C GLY A 3 -12.45 7.39 5.15
N ARG A 4 -11.88 6.30 5.66
CA ARG A 4 -10.87 5.50 4.98
C ARG A 4 -11.45 4.97 3.66
N GLY A 5 -10.72 5.15 2.56
CA GLY A 5 -11.11 4.60 1.28
C GLY A 5 -10.86 3.10 1.25
N TRP A 6 -11.46 2.39 0.30
CA TRP A 6 -11.30 0.94 0.20
C TRP A 6 -9.84 0.52 -0.04
N ILE A 7 -9.02 1.39 -0.64
CA ILE A 7 -7.59 1.16 -0.90
C ILE A 7 -6.81 1.10 0.40
N GLU A 8 -6.98 2.09 1.28
CA GLU A 8 -6.25 2.16 2.54
C GLU A 8 -6.66 1.01 3.47
N GLU A 9 -7.96 0.72 3.56
CA GLU A 9 -8.47 -0.40 4.35
C GLU A 9 -7.97 -1.76 3.85
N SER A 10 -7.99 -1.99 2.55
CA SER A 10 -7.53 -3.26 1.98
C SER A 10 -6.01 -3.46 2.13
N LEU A 11 -5.20 -2.40 2.03
CA LEU A 11 -3.77 -2.46 2.33
C LEU A 11 -3.48 -2.68 3.82
N TRP A 12 -4.31 -2.11 4.70
CA TRP A 12 -4.21 -2.34 6.14
C TRP A 12 -4.51 -3.80 6.49
N ILE A 13 -5.57 -4.38 5.91
CA ILE A 13 -5.89 -5.83 6.02
C ILE A 13 -4.71 -6.68 5.54
N LEU A 14 -4.14 -6.37 4.37
CA LEU A 14 -2.97 -7.09 3.86
C LEU A 14 -1.76 -7.00 4.81
N GLY A 15 -1.50 -5.83 5.38
CA GLY A 15 -0.46 -5.64 6.39
C GLY A 15 -0.68 -6.53 7.62
N HIS A 16 -1.93 -6.66 8.09
CA HIS A 16 -2.25 -7.55 9.20
C HIS A 16 -2.12 -9.04 8.86
N LEU A 17 -2.46 -9.45 7.64
CA LEU A 17 -2.24 -10.83 7.19
C LEU A 17 -0.75 -11.19 7.17
N VAL A 18 0.13 -10.25 6.80
CA VAL A 18 1.58 -10.42 6.92
C VAL A 18 1.98 -10.63 8.38
N ASN A 19 1.51 -9.77 9.29
CA ASN A 19 1.85 -9.88 10.70
C ASN A 19 1.35 -11.20 11.31
N VAL A 20 0.17 -11.70 10.91
CA VAL A 20 -0.34 -13.00 11.36
C VAL A 20 0.55 -14.14 10.86
N GLU A 21 0.98 -14.12 9.60
CA GLU A 21 1.94 -15.10 9.06
C GLU A 21 3.27 -15.07 9.84
N GLU A 22 3.81 -13.87 10.10
CA GLU A 22 5.08 -13.67 10.81
C GLU A 22 4.99 -14.17 12.27
N HIS A 23 3.97 -13.74 13.02
CA HIS A 23 3.80 -14.17 14.41
C HIS A 23 3.48 -15.67 14.55
N ALA A 24 2.74 -16.25 13.60
CA ALA A 24 2.52 -17.69 13.58
C ALA A 24 3.83 -18.46 13.34
N CYS A 25 4.70 -17.97 12.44
CA CYS A 25 6.04 -18.52 12.25
C CYS A 25 6.88 -18.44 13.54
N GLU A 26 6.92 -17.27 14.17
CA GLU A 26 7.66 -17.02 15.43
C GLU A 26 7.18 -17.92 16.57
N ALA A 27 5.87 -18.20 16.63
CA ALA A 27 5.27 -19.09 17.61
C ALA A 27 5.42 -20.59 17.29
N GLY A 28 6.01 -20.95 16.15
CA GLY A 28 6.13 -22.35 15.70
C GLY A 28 4.81 -22.97 15.19
N LEU A 29 3.79 -22.16 14.92
CA LEU A 29 2.47 -22.57 14.42
C LEU A 29 2.48 -22.64 12.89
N LEU A 30 3.28 -23.56 12.32
CA LEU A 30 3.60 -23.58 10.89
C LEU A 30 2.37 -23.79 9.99
N ASP A 31 1.39 -24.59 10.40
CA ASP A 31 0.16 -24.79 9.62
C ASP A 31 -0.69 -23.50 9.56
N VAL A 32 -0.74 -22.75 10.65
CA VAL A 32 -1.41 -21.44 10.70
C VAL A 32 -0.69 -20.43 9.82
N ALA A 33 0.64 -20.41 9.86
CA ALA A 33 1.44 -19.54 9.02
C ALA A 33 1.25 -19.86 7.52
N ALA A 34 1.21 -21.15 7.16
CA ALA A 34 0.96 -21.59 5.79
C ALA A 34 -0.42 -21.13 5.29
N HIS A 35 -1.47 -21.31 6.11
CA HIS A 35 -2.81 -20.87 5.75
C HIS A 35 -2.90 -19.34 5.62
N ALA A 36 -2.33 -18.59 6.57
CA ALA A 36 -2.27 -17.13 6.51
C ALA A 36 -1.55 -16.64 5.24
N ARG A 37 -0.46 -17.31 4.84
CA ARG A 37 0.28 -17.01 3.62
C ARG A 37 -0.55 -17.23 2.36
N GLU A 38 -1.36 -18.29 2.30
CA GLU A 38 -2.23 -18.59 1.17
C GLU A 38 -3.32 -17.53 1.01
N GLU A 39 -4.03 -17.22 2.10
CA GLU A 39 -5.05 -16.16 2.13
C GLU A 39 -4.47 -14.79 1.78
N ARG A 40 -3.29 -14.47 2.34
CA ARG A 40 -2.57 -13.24 2.01
C ARG A 40 -2.25 -13.16 0.52
N ARG A 41 -1.74 -14.23 -0.09
CA ARG A 41 -1.39 -14.24 -1.52
C ARG A 41 -2.62 -14.05 -2.39
N ALA A 42 -3.71 -14.77 -2.11
CA ALA A 42 -4.96 -14.65 -2.84
C ALA A 42 -5.52 -13.21 -2.78
N PHE A 43 -5.54 -12.62 -1.58
CA PHE A 43 -5.98 -11.23 -1.42
C PHE A 43 -5.03 -10.26 -2.10
N GLN A 44 -3.72 -10.47 -1.97
CA GLN A 44 -2.68 -9.66 -2.57
C GLN A 44 -2.83 -9.62 -4.11
N ASP A 45 -3.07 -10.77 -4.72
CA ASP A 45 -3.27 -10.93 -6.16
C ASP A 45 -4.54 -10.24 -6.67
N ALA A 46 -5.65 -10.42 -5.93
CA ALA A 46 -6.89 -9.69 -6.23
C ALA A 46 -6.69 -8.18 -6.13
N TRP A 47 -5.94 -7.72 -5.12
CA TRP A 47 -5.77 -6.31 -4.83
C TRP A 47 -5.00 -5.58 -5.93
N TRP A 48 -3.76 -5.99 -6.24
CA TRP A 48 -2.93 -5.25 -7.19
C TRP A 48 -3.53 -5.24 -8.60
N SER A 49 -4.21 -6.34 -8.97
CA SER A 49 -4.95 -6.46 -10.22
C SER A 49 -6.12 -5.47 -10.26
N SER A 50 -6.90 -5.34 -9.16
CA SER A 50 -8.06 -4.46 -9.10
C SER A 50 -7.72 -2.96 -9.27
N VAL A 51 -6.51 -2.54 -8.88
CA VAL A 51 -6.04 -1.16 -9.06
C VAL A 51 -5.25 -0.96 -10.36
N GLY A 52 -5.11 -2.00 -11.18
CA GLY A 52 -4.44 -1.97 -12.48
C GLY A 52 -2.92 -1.83 -12.40
N LEU A 53 -2.31 -2.30 -11.32
CA LEU A 53 -0.86 -2.26 -11.13
C LEU A 53 -0.17 -3.32 -11.99
N ASP A 54 1.08 -3.03 -12.36
CA ASP A 54 2.04 -4.04 -12.76
C ASP A 54 2.47 -4.90 -11.55
N GLU A 55 2.52 -6.22 -11.72
CA GLU A 55 2.81 -7.14 -10.62
C GLU A 55 4.26 -6.96 -10.11
N GLU A 56 5.23 -6.85 -11.03
CA GLU A 56 6.63 -6.70 -10.66
C GLU A 56 6.86 -5.39 -9.91
N PHE A 57 6.30 -4.29 -10.43
CA PHE A 57 6.32 -3.00 -9.76
C PHE A 57 5.72 -3.08 -8.35
N TYR A 58 4.55 -3.70 -8.22
CA TYR A 58 3.87 -3.85 -6.94
C TYR A 58 4.71 -4.66 -5.94
N ARG A 59 5.21 -5.83 -6.33
CA ARG A 59 6.00 -6.71 -5.44
C ARG A 59 7.27 -6.04 -4.95
N ARG A 60 7.98 -5.31 -5.82
CA ARG A 60 9.18 -4.56 -5.46
C ARG A 60 8.90 -3.40 -4.50
N ASN A 61 7.72 -2.79 -4.59
CA ASN A 61 7.34 -1.61 -3.81
C ASN A 61 6.33 -1.89 -2.69
N TRP A 62 6.03 -3.16 -2.39
CA TRP A 62 5.02 -3.57 -1.39
C TRP A 62 5.18 -2.84 -0.05
N CYS A 63 6.42 -2.74 0.45
CA CYS A 63 6.68 -2.06 1.72
C CYS A 63 6.26 -0.58 1.71
N LEU A 64 6.37 0.11 0.57
CA LEU A 64 5.91 1.49 0.47
C LEU A 64 4.38 1.56 0.51
N PHE A 65 3.68 0.69 -0.22
CA PHE A 65 2.22 0.61 -0.17
C PHE A 65 1.70 0.37 1.25
N LYS A 66 2.24 -0.65 1.95
CA LYS A 66 1.79 -0.99 3.31
C LYS A 66 2.05 0.14 4.31
N HIS A 67 3.23 0.78 4.25
CA HIS A 67 3.59 1.84 5.20
C HIS A 67 2.82 3.13 4.96
N LEU A 68 2.56 3.51 3.70
CA LEU A 68 1.75 4.67 3.39
C LEU A 68 0.30 4.48 3.83
N ALA A 69 -0.29 3.30 3.59
CA ALA A 69 -1.64 3.00 4.06
C ALA A 69 -1.74 3.04 5.59
N SER A 70 -0.82 2.37 6.29
CA SER A 70 -0.78 2.40 7.77
C SER A 70 -0.54 3.80 8.32
N LEU A 71 0.33 4.60 7.70
CA LEU A 71 0.58 5.98 8.09
C LEU A 71 -0.68 6.85 7.93
N THR A 72 -1.40 6.72 6.82
CA THR A 72 -2.68 7.41 6.63
C THR A 72 -3.65 7.08 7.76
N VAL A 73 -3.83 5.78 8.08
CA VAL A 73 -4.70 5.31 9.15
C VAL A 73 -4.34 5.92 10.51
N HIS A 74 -3.09 5.74 10.96
CA HIS A 74 -2.68 6.18 12.28
C HIS A 74 -2.65 7.71 12.42
N ALA A 75 -2.33 8.42 11.34
CA ALA A 75 -2.35 9.87 11.33
C ALA A 75 -3.80 10.43 11.38
N GLU A 76 -4.75 9.80 10.70
CA GLU A 76 -6.18 10.15 10.80
C GLU A 76 -6.73 9.89 12.21
N GLU A 77 -6.36 8.76 12.82
CA GLU A 77 -6.75 8.41 14.20
C GLU A 77 -6.20 9.41 15.22
N LEU A 78 -4.91 9.72 15.13
CA LEU A 78 -4.29 10.72 16.00
C LEU A 78 -4.92 12.10 15.82
N ALA A 79 -5.24 12.50 14.58
CA ALA A 79 -5.90 13.77 14.30
C ALA A 79 -7.32 13.87 14.91
N ALA A 80 -7.98 12.74 15.15
CA ALA A 80 -9.29 12.65 15.79
C ALA A 80 -9.23 12.49 17.32
N TRP A 81 -8.06 12.20 17.88
CA TRP A 81 -7.92 11.83 19.29
C TRP A 81 -8.04 13.04 20.22
N GLY A 82 -9.16 13.17 20.95
CA GLY A 82 -9.48 14.36 21.74
C GLY A 82 -8.46 14.74 22.83
N GLU A 83 -7.71 13.77 23.33
CA GLU A 83 -6.67 13.98 24.36
C GLU A 83 -5.33 14.48 23.79
N ALA A 84 -5.13 14.41 22.46
CA ALA A 84 -3.90 14.88 21.84
C ALA A 84 -3.85 16.42 21.74
N PRO A 85 -2.68 17.06 21.95
CA PRO A 85 -2.52 18.50 21.79
C PRO A 85 -3.01 18.99 20.40
N PRO A 86 -3.68 20.16 20.31
CA PRO A 86 -4.22 20.67 19.05
C PRO A 86 -3.19 20.72 17.90
N GLU A 87 -1.98 21.21 18.18
CA GLU A 87 -0.90 21.32 17.21
C GLU A 87 -0.45 19.95 16.66
N LEU A 88 -0.48 18.91 17.50
CA LEU A 88 -0.14 17.56 17.08
C LEU A 88 -1.24 16.96 16.21
N ARG A 89 -2.51 17.23 16.52
CA ARG A 89 -3.65 16.80 15.69
C ARG A 89 -3.65 17.46 14.31
N ASP A 90 -3.30 18.74 14.24
CA ASP A 90 -3.18 19.47 12.97
C ASP A 90 -2.00 18.96 12.13
N ALA A 91 -0.87 18.68 12.77
CA ALA A 91 0.27 18.03 12.12
C ALA A 91 -0.10 16.63 11.61
N ALA A 92 -0.79 15.81 12.42
CA ALA A 92 -1.25 14.48 12.04
C ALA A 92 -2.21 14.53 10.84
N ARG A 93 -3.14 15.50 10.81
CA ARG A 93 -4.02 15.72 9.64
C ARG A 93 -3.23 16.01 8.37
N SER A 94 -2.19 16.83 8.47
CA SER A 94 -1.31 17.16 7.34
C SER A 94 -0.53 15.94 6.86
N VAL A 95 -0.02 15.11 7.78
CA VAL A 95 0.67 13.85 7.47
C VAL A 95 -0.26 12.86 6.78
N ALA A 96 -1.50 12.70 7.26
CA ALA A 96 -2.49 11.83 6.64
C ALA A 96 -2.74 12.20 5.16
N VAL A 97 -2.91 13.50 4.89
CA VAL A 97 -3.08 14.03 3.52
C VAL A 97 -1.86 13.74 2.65
N ALA A 98 -0.66 14.01 3.15
CA ALA A 98 0.58 13.77 2.41
C ALA A 98 0.80 12.28 2.12
N ALA A 99 0.57 11.41 3.10
CA ALA A 99 0.69 9.95 2.94
C ALA A 99 -0.29 9.43 1.87
N LYS A 100 -1.53 9.92 1.87
CA LYS A 100 -2.53 9.57 0.87
C LYS A 100 -2.13 10.03 -0.53
N GLN A 101 -1.61 11.26 -0.67
CA GLN A 101 -1.11 11.76 -1.95
C GLN A 101 0.06 10.92 -2.47
N LEU A 102 1.02 10.57 -1.61
CA LEU A 102 2.14 9.70 -1.97
C LEU A 102 1.66 8.30 -2.39
N LEU A 103 0.66 7.74 -1.70
CA LEU A 103 0.07 6.44 -2.06
C LEU A 103 -0.55 6.49 -3.46
N TRP A 104 -1.32 7.53 -3.76
CA TRP A 104 -1.91 7.71 -5.09
C TRP A 104 -0.88 7.93 -6.18
N LEU A 105 0.17 8.71 -5.92
CA LEU A 105 1.29 8.87 -6.86
C LEU A 105 1.98 7.53 -7.14
N LEU A 106 2.22 6.72 -6.11
CA LEU A 106 2.82 5.40 -6.26
C LEU A 106 1.92 4.45 -7.06
N LEU A 107 0.60 4.50 -6.84
CA LEU A 107 -0.38 3.77 -7.63
C LEU A 107 -0.32 4.18 -9.10
N GLU A 108 -0.31 5.48 -9.40
CA GLU A 108 -0.23 5.97 -10.77
C GLU A 108 1.06 5.57 -11.49
N LEU A 109 2.20 5.61 -10.79
CA LEU A 109 3.49 5.19 -11.33
C LEU A 109 3.52 3.71 -11.69
N GLY A 110 2.84 2.87 -10.89
CA GLY A 110 2.83 1.43 -11.07
C GLY A 110 1.79 0.90 -12.05
N ARG A 111 0.91 1.74 -12.62
CA ARG A 111 -0.12 1.28 -13.56
C ARG A 111 0.49 0.81 -14.88
N LYS A 112 0.06 -0.38 -15.35
CA LYS A 112 0.60 -1.06 -16.55
C LYS A 112 0.71 -0.16 -17.78
N GLY A 113 -0.30 0.67 -18.05
CA GLY A 113 -0.32 1.56 -19.23
C GLY A 113 0.74 2.68 -19.24
N ARG A 114 1.26 3.13 -18.08
CA ARG A 114 2.34 4.16 -18.06
C ARG A 114 3.72 3.54 -18.31
N LEU A 115 3.99 2.36 -17.75
CA LEU A 115 5.30 1.69 -17.91
C LEU A 115 5.51 1.23 -19.36
N GLU A 116 4.47 0.72 -20.00
CA GLU A 116 4.52 0.34 -21.42
C GLU A 116 4.75 1.55 -22.34
N THR A 117 4.13 2.70 -22.03
CA THR A 117 4.32 3.95 -22.79
C THR A 117 5.75 4.49 -22.67
N VAL A 118 6.35 4.43 -21.47
CA VAL A 118 7.75 4.83 -21.26
C VAL A 118 8.70 3.87 -21.98
N ALA A 119 8.47 2.56 -21.88
CA ALA A 119 9.29 1.55 -22.57
C ALA A 119 9.24 1.71 -24.10
N ALA A 120 8.06 1.96 -24.66
CA ALA A 120 7.88 2.23 -26.10
C ALA A 120 8.57 3.52 -26.55
N GLY A 121 8.53 4.59 -25.72
CA GLY A 121 9.21 5.85 -26.00
C GLY A 121 10.74 5.73 -26.00
N VAL A 122 11.31 4.87 -25.16
CA VAL A 122 12.76 4.60 -25.14
C VAL A 122 13.20 3.73 -26.32
N ALA A 123 12.40 2.73 -26.71
CA ALA A 123 12.70 1.88 -27.86
C ALA A 123 12.60 2.63 -29.21
N GLY A 124 11.68 3.58 -29.35
CA GLY A 124 11.50 4.39 -30.56
C GLY A 124 12.53 5.51 -30.77
N GLY A 125 13.36 5.82 -29.76
CA GLY A 125 14.39 6.86 -29.83
C GLY A 125 15.77 6.39 -30.31
N ALA A 126 15.97 5.07 -30.46
CA ALA A 126 17.27 4.48 -30.78
C ALA A 126 17.56 4.30 -32.29
N GLU A 127 16.63 4.67 -33.18
CA GLU A 127 16.78 4.52 -34.64
C GLU A 127 17.04 5.84 -35.40
N GLY A 128 17.40 6.93 -34.71
CA GLY A 128 17.45 8.28 -35.33
C GLY A 128 18.67 9.15 -35.02
N GLY A 129 19.87 8.58 -34.81
CA GLY A 129 21.11 9.33 -34.53
C GLY A 129 22.29 8.86 -35.36
#